data_AF-A0A942HBL2-F1
#
_entry.id   AF-A0A942HBL2-F1
#
_cell.length_a   1.000
_cell.length_b   1.000
_cell.length_c   1.000
_cell.angle_alpha   90.00
_cell.angle_beta   90.00
_cell.angle_gamma   90.00
#
_symmetry.space_group_name_H-M   'P 1'
#
loop_
_entity.id
_entity.type
_entity.pdbx_description
1 polymer ?
#
loop_
_entity_poly.entity_id
_entity_poly.type
_entity_poly.pdbx_seq_one_letter_code
_entity_poly.pdbx_strand_id
1 'polypeptide(L)'
;MSEANKSTSSEKIPDDLAIEIRRLAHDLSNALEIIVQTSYLLSTADLKAPATDWLRMLDSGVQKALEHNQSLRTYIKTHTQV
;
A
#
# COMPACT_ATOMS: atom_id res chain seq x y z
N MET A 1 9.86 -17.14 43.00
CA MET A 1 8.77 -16.41 42.31
C MET A 1 9.24 -15.00 42.06
N SER A 2 9.19 -14.57 40.80
CA SER A 2 8.95 -13.20 40.30
C SER A 2 9.60 -13.03 38.93
N GLU A 3 9.04 -13.71 37.92
CA GLU A 3 9.17 -13.25 36.54
C GLU A 3 8.27 -12.01 36.41
N ALA A 4 8.89 -10.84 36.54
CA ALA A 4 8.22 -9.57 36.30
C ALA A 4 7.87 -9.49 34.80
N ASN A 5 6.59 -9.72 34.54
CA ASN A 5 5.80 -9.34 33.39
C ASN A 5 6.50 -8.27 32.52
N LYS A 6 7.19 -8.71 31.46
CA LYS A 6 7.73 -7.83 30.42
C LYS A 6 6.53 -7.36 29.60
N SER A 7 5.80 -6.39 30.13
CA SER A 7 4.70 -5.71 29.45
C SER A 7 5.20 -5.28 28.08
N THR A 8 4.64 -5.90 27.04
CA THR A 8 4.80 -5.50 25.65
C THR A 8 4.23 -4.11 25.49
N SER A 9 5.03 -3.10 25.82
CA SER A 9 4.79 -1.74 25.37
C SER A 9 4.79 -1.81 23.86
N SER A 10 3.60 -1.77 23.26
CA SER A 10 3.43 -1.55 21.83
C SER A 10 4.26 -0.32 21.47
N GLU A 11 5.40 -0.55 20.83
CA GLU A 11 6.33 0.49 20.43
C GLU A 11 5.62 1.31 19.37
N LYS A 12 5.11 2.48 19.77
CA LYS A 12 4.40 3.37 18.88
C LYS A 12 5.40 4.03 17.93
N ILE A 13 4.98 4.25 16.70
CA ILE A 13 5.76 4.98 15.70
C ILE A 13 5.88 6.44 16.19
N PRO A 14 7.10 6.99 16.29
CA PRO A 14 7.32 8.42 16.55
C PRO A 14 6.62 9.31 15.53
N ASP A 15 6.13 10.47 15.96
CA ASP A 15 5.26 11.31 15.13
C ASP A 15 5.95 11.87 13.88
N ASP A 16 7.23 12.22 13.98
CA ASP A 16 8.07 12.68 12.87
C ASP A 16 8.24 11.60 11.80
N LEU A 17 8.50 10.36 12.22
CA LEU A 17 8.56 9.21 11.31
C LEU A 17 7.18 8.91 10.71
N ALA A 18 6.11 9.00 11.51
CA ALA A 18 4.75 8.77 11.01
C ALA A 18 4.34 9.79 9.94
N ILE A 19 4.76 11.06 10.06
CA ILE A 19 4.54 12.09 9.04
C ILE A 19 5.22 11.69 7.72
N GLU A 20 6.49 11.30 7.76
CA GLU A 20 7.22 10.96 6.53
C GLU A 20 6.66 9.68 5.88
N ILE A 21 6.32 8.65 6.66
CA ILE A 21 5.73 7.44 6.10
C ILE A 21 4.34 7.74 5.49
N ARG A 22 3.54 8.63 6.10
CA ARG A 22 2.26 9.08 5.50
C ARG A 22 2.48 9.82 4.17
N ARG A 23 3.52 10.64 4.08
CA ARG A 23 3.91 11.33 2.83
C ARG A 23 4.28 10.32 1.75
N LEU A 24 5.14 9.36 2.06
CA LEU A 24 5.52 8.29 1.12
C LEU A 24 4.34 7.42 0.69
N ALA A 25 3.44 7.05 1.62
CA ALA A 25 2.22 6.30 1.29
C ALA A 25 1.25 7.10 0.40
N HIS A 26 1.21 8.43 0.58
CA HIS A 26 0.50 9.34 -0.33
C HIS A 26 1.12 9.33 -1.72
N ASP A 27 2.43 9.53 -1.84
CA ASP A 27 3.12 9.54 -3.14
C ASP A 27 2.95 8.19 -3.85
N LEU A 28 3.02 7.08 -3.11
CA LEU A 28 2.74 5.74 -3.63
C LEU A 28 1.30 5.61 -4.14
N SER A 29 0.32 6.22 -3.48
CA SER A 29 -1.08 6.19 -3.93
C SER A 29 -1.25 6.90 -5.26
N ASN A 30 -0.60 8.06 -5.43
CA ASN A 30 -0.64 8.82 -6.67
C ASN A 30 0.00 8.02 -7.83
N ALA A 31 1.13 7.36 -7.58
CA ALA A 31 1.75 6.48 -8.57
C ALA A 31 0.84 5.29 -8.94
N LEU A 32 0.23 4.64 -7.96
CA LEU A 32 -0.71 3.53 -8.19
C LEU A 32 -1.96 3.97 -8.95
N GLU A 33 -2.48 5.16 -8.65
CA GLU A 33 -3.63 5.73 -9.37
C GLU A 33 -3.33 5.89 -10.86
N ILE A 34 -2.16 6.44 -11.21
CA ILE A 34 -1.74 6.57 -12.61
C ILE A 34 -1.67 5.20 -13.29
N ILE A 35 -1.13 4.19 -12.62
CA ILE A 35 -1.01 2.84 -13.17
C ILE A 35 -2.41 2.21 -13.37
N VAL A 36 -3.31 2.35 -12.40
CA VAL A 36 -4.70 1.86 -12.50
C VAL A 36 -5.44 2.52 -13.65
N GLN A 37 -5.36 3.84 -13.76
CA GLN A 37 -5.98 4.58 -14.87
C GLN A 37 -5.40 4.16 -16.22
N THR A 38 -4.09 3.97 -16.30
CA THR A 38 -3.43 3.49 -17.53
C THR A 38 -3.88 2.07 -17.88
N SER A 39 -3.97 1.18 -16.89
CA SER A 39 -4.44 -0.20 -17.10
C SER A 39 -5.89 -0.23 -17.57
N TYR A 40 -6.75 0.61 -16.99
CA TYR A 40 -8.12 0.79 -17.45
C TYR A 40 -8.17 1.26 -18.90
N LEU A 41 -7.41 2.29 -19.27
CA LEU A 41 -7.37 2.77 -20.66
C LEU A 41 -6.89 1.66 -21.63
N LEU A 42 -5.87 0.89 -21.26
CA LEU A 42 -5.39 -0.24 -22.06
C LEU A 42 -6.45 -1.34 -22.21
N SER A 43 -7.29 -1.57 -21.20
CA SER A 43 -8.40 -2.53 -21.28
C SER A 43 -9.48 -2.15 -22.31
N THR A 44 -9.54 -0.87 -22.69
CA THR A 44 -10.46 -0.38 -23.73
C THR A 44 -9.86 -0.46 -25.14
N ALA A 45 -8.56 -0.74 -25.28
CA ALA A 45 -7.90 -0.91 -26.56
C ALA A 45 -8.10 -2.32 -27.13
N ASP A 46 -8.07 -2.45 -28.45
CA ASP A 46 -8.07 -3.77 -29.11
C ASP A 46 -6.68 -4.43 -28.95
N LEU A 47 -6.53 -5.20 -27.87
CA LEU A 47 -5.32 -5.94 -27.55
C LEU A 47 -5.45 -7.39 -28.05
N LYS A 48 -4.45 -7.84 -28.80
CA LYS A 48 -4.32 -9.24 -29.20
C LYS A 48 -3.47 -10.00 -28.19
N ALA A 49 -3.66 -11.31 -28.10
CA ALA A 49 -2.73 -12.16 -27.36
C ALA A 49 -1.30 -11.98 -27.90
N PRO A 50 -0.26 -11.92 -27.04
CA PRO A 50 -0.29 -12.12 -25.58
C PRO A 50 -0.51 -10.85 -24.75
N ALA A 51 -0.74 -9.68 -25.36
CA ALA A 51 -0.85 -8.42 -24.63
C ALA A 51 -2.02 -8.40 -23.62
N THR A 52 -3.11 -9.12 -23.91
CA THR A 52 -4.24 -9.32 -22.99
C THR A 52 -3.85 -10.08 -21.72
N ASP A 53 -2.91 -11.03 -21.80
CA ASP A 53 -2.40 -11.75 -20.63
C ASP A 53 -1.52 -10.84 -19.77
N TRP A 54 -0.68 -10.02 -20.40
CA TRP A 54 0.15 -9.04 -19.70
C TRP A 54 -0.68 -7.98 -19.00
N LEU A 55 -1.77 -7.52 -19.63
CA LEU A 55 -2.71 -6.60 -19.00
C LEU A 55 -3.34 -7.22 -17.74
N ARG A 56 -3.76 -8.48 -17.81
CA ARG A 56 -4.29 -9.20 -16.63
C ARG A 56 -3.25 -9.34 -15.52
N MET A 57 -1.99 -9.58 -15.87
CA MET A 57 -0.88 -9.63 -14.91
C MET A 57 -0.63 -8.25 -14.27
N LEU A 58 -0.68 -7.17 -15.06
CA LEU A 58 -0.56 -5.78 -14.59
C LEU A 58 -1.69 -5.44 -13.61
N ASP A 59 -2.94 -5.69 -14.00
CA ASP A 59 -4.12 -5.46 -13.16
C ASP A 59 -4.01 -6.21 -11.83
N SER A 60 -3.63 -7.49 -11.87
CA SER A 60 -3.45 -8.29 -10.66
C SER A 60 -2.34 -7.74 -9.76
N GLY A 61 -1.23 -7.29 -10.34
CA GLY A 61 -0.11 -6.71 -9.61
C GLY A 61 -0.47 -5.38 -8.96
N VAL A 62 -1.14 -4.49 -9.70
CA VAL A 62 -1.51 -3.16 -9.19
C VAL A 62 -2.54 -3.27 -8.07
N GLN A 63 -3.48 -4.21 -8.17
CA GLN A 63 -4.49 -4.41 -7.14
C GLN A 63 -3.88 -4.88 -5.81
N LYS A 64 -2.91 -5.81 -5.87
CA LYS A 64 -2.16 -6.22 -4.68
C LYS A 64 -1.36 -5.07 -4.07
N ALA A 65 -0.77 -4.22 -4.90
CA ALA A 65 -0.03 -3.04 -4.44
C ALA A 65 -0.96 -2.02 -3.75
N LEU A 66 -2.18 -1.81 -4.28
CA LEU A 66 -3.21 -0.99 -3.63
C LEU A 66 -3.59 -1.56 -2.25
N GLU A 67 -3.83 -2.87 -2.16
CA GLU A 67 -4.15 -3.56 -0.90
C GLU A 67 -3.02 -3.41 0.13
N HIS A 68 -1.76 -3.57 -0.29
CA HIS A 68 -0.60 -3.37 0.56
C HIS A 68 -0.45 -1.91 1.01
N ASN A 69 -0.66 -0.95 0.12
CA ASN A 69 -0.60 0.46 0.46
C ASN A 69 -1.72 0.86 1.44
N GLN A 70 -2.94 0.33 1.27
CA GLN A 70 -4.03 0.52 2.21
C GLN A 70 -3.72 -0.10 3.58
N SER A 71 -3.13 -1.29 3.60
CA SER A 71 -2.69 -1.97 4.81
C SER A 71 -1.61 -1.17 5.54
N LEU A 72 -0.64 -0.62 4.80
CA LEU A 72 0.41 0.26 5.32
C LEU A 72 -0.18 1.51 5.97
N ARG A 73 -1.08 2.21 5.28
CA ARG A 73 -1.78 3.40 5.82
C ARG A 73 -2.55 3.07 7.10
N THR A 74 -3.22 1.92 7.12
CA THR A 74 -3.96 1.44 8.29
C THR A 74 -3.02 1.15 9.45
N TYR A 75 -1.91 0.46 9.19
CA TYR A 75 -0.88 0.14 10.18
C TYR A 75 -0.32 1.41 10.83
N ILE A 76 0.06 2.42 10.04
CA ILE A 76 0.57 3.68 10.56
C ILE A 76 -0.50 4.37 11.43
N LYS A 77 -1.74 4.41 10.95
CA LYS A 77 -2.85 5.02 11.70
C LYS A 77 -3.10 4.34 13.05
N THR A 78 -2.99 3.01 13.13
CA THR A 78 -3.22 2.27 14.38
C THR A 78 -2.03 2.29 15.34
N HIS A 79 -0.82 2.63 14.85
CA HIS A 79 0.43 2.59 15.63
C HIS A 79 1.08 3.96 15.87
N THR A 80 0.46 5.08 15.49
CA THR A 80 0.94 6.43 15.86
C THR A 80 0.14 6.97 17.05
N GLN A 81 0.71 7.85 17.88
CA GLN A 81 -0.09 8.61 18.84
C GLN A 81 -1.02 9.58 18.11
N VAL A 82 -2.23 9.75 18.63
CA VAL A 82 -3.22 10.71 18.12
C VAL A 82 -3.02 12.02 18.84
#